data_AF-A0A4P8QH20-F1
#
_entry.id   AF-A0A4P8QH20-F1
#
_cell.length_a   1.000
_cell.length_b   1.000
_cell.length_c   1.000
_cell.angle_alpha   90.00
_cell.angle_beta   90.00
_cell.angle_gamma   90.00
#
_symmetry.space_group_name_H-M   'P 1'
#
loop_
_entity.id
_entity.type
_entity.pdbx_description
1 polymer ?
#
loop_
_entity_poly.entity_id
_entity_poly.type
_entity_poly.pdbx_seq_one_letter_code
_entity_poly.pdbx_strand_id
1 'polypeptide(L)'
;MRTIGLTAVFLTLAGCATTGATNGALGSEANPVRADMPPGEQAYLNRLRCSDGKPPIFSRIGSMGIQHSSHVIDGFDVTCSSGQPAKTTIYIDMYHPGHVESQPVEGFTIVP
;
A
#
# COMPACT_ATOMS: atom_id res chain seq x y z
N MET A 1 -59.14 28.11 -0.59
CA MET A 1 -58.49 26.85 -0.19
C MET A 1 -57.35 26.58 -1.17
N ARG A 2 -56.09 26.86 -0.79
CA ARG A 2 -54.90 26.48 -1.57
C ARG A 2 -53.90 25.86 -0.60
N THR A 3 -53.69 24.56 -0.79
CA THR A 3 -52.88 23.66 0.02
C THR A 3 -51.40 24.03 -0.12
N ILE A 4 -50.72 24.23 1.01
CA ILE A 4 -49.27 24.46 1.09
C ILE A 4 -48.60 23.08 1.03
N GLY A 5 -47.83 22.82 -0.05
CA GLY A 5 -47.01 21.62 -0.18
C GLY A 5 -45.71 21.78 0.59
N LEU A 6 -45.54 20.98 1.65
CA LEU A 6 -44.34 20.93 2.47
C LEU A 6 -43.34 19.95 1.83
N THR A 7 -42.38 20.46 1.07
CA THR A 7 -41.30 19.64 0.50
C THR A 7 -40.24 19.40 1.58
N ALA A 8 -40.18 18.18 2.11
CA ALA A 8 -39.15 17.77 3.05
C ALA A 8 -37.80 17.62 2.32
N VAL A 9 -36.84 18.50 2.62
CA VAL A 9 -35.46 18.37 2.16
C VAL A 9 -34.77 17.37 3.08
N PHE A 10 -34.51 16.17 2.57
CA PHE A 10 -33.69 15.18 3.24
C PHE A 10 -32.22 15.62 3.19
N LEU A 11 -31.72 16.12 4.33
CA LEU A 11 -30.31 16.41 4.53
C LEU A 11 -29.57 15.09 4.80
N THR A 12 -28.99 14.48 3.77
CA THR A 12 -28.11 13.32 3.94
C THR A 12 -26.75 13.79 4.45
N LEU A 13 -26.50 13.60 5.75
CA LEU A 13 -25.17 13.70 6.35
C LEU A 13 -24.29 12.58 5.80
N ALA A 14 -23.44 12.89 4.83
CA ALA A 14 -22.32 12.03 4.44
C ALA A 14 -21.28 12.07 5.56
N GLY A 15 -21.31 11.06 6.44
CA GLY A 15 -20.24 10.82 7.41
C GLY A 15 -18.98 10.40 6.68
N CYS A 16 -17.95 11.24 6.67
CA CYS A 16 -16.62 10.86 6.20
C CYS A 16 -15.98 10.00 7.30
N ALA A 17 -15.84 8.70 7.06
CA ALA A 17 -15.13 7.80 7.95
C ALA A 17 -13.62 8.13 7.88
N THR A 18 -13.07 8.74 8.93
CA THR A 18 -11.63 8.97 9.06
C THR A 18 -10.96 7.67 9.53
N THR A 19 -10.77 6.73 8.62
CA THR A 19 -9.74 5.70 8.79
C THR A 19 -8.41 6.45 8.87
N GLY A 20 -7.63 6.27 9.95
CA GLY A 20 -6.39 7.02 10.17
C GLY A 20 -5.56 7.08 8.89
N ALA A 21 -5.42 8.27 8.33
CA ALA A 21 -4.80 8.45 7.03
C ALA A 21 -3.31 8.14 7.15
N THR A 22 -2.87 7.04 6.53
CA THR A 22 -1.46 6.86 6.20
C THR A 22 -1.10 7.96 5.21
N ASN A 23 -0.16 8.83 5.57
CA ASN A 23 0.30 9.88 4.67
C ASN A 23 1.16 9.23 3.58
N GLY A 24 0.70 9.22 2.33
CA GLY A 24 1.51 8.78 1.18
C GLY A 24 1.10 7.47 0.52
N ALA A 25 1.71 7.20 -0.64
CA ALA A 25 1.47 6.00 -1.44
C ALA A 25 1.95 4.73 -0.72
N LEU A 26 1.23 3.62 -0.90
CA LEU A 26 1.63 2.33 -0.35
C LEU A 26 3.03 1.95 -0.85
N GLY A 27 3.86 1.45 0.06
CA GLY A 27 5.25 1.09 -0.20
C GLY A 27 6.22 2.26 -0.11
N SER A 28 5.79 3.45 0.31
CA SER A 28 6.66 4.57 0.68
C SER A 28 7.10 4.48 2.14
N GLU A 29 8.11 5.26 2.55
CA GLU A 29 8.52 5.34 3.97
C GLU A 29 7.39 5.77 4.90
N ALA A 30 6.49 6.63 4.42
CA ALA A 30 5.38 7.17 5.20
C ALA A 30 4.14 6.24 5.23
N ASN A 31 4.10 5.25 4.33
CA ASN A 31 3.07 4.22 4.26
C ASN A 31 3.70 2.89 3.77
N PRO A 32 4.53 2.23 4.60
CA PRO A 32 5.23 1.03 4.20
C PRO A 32 4.24 -0.11 4.00
N VAL A 33 4.59 -1.04 3.11
CA VAL A 33 3.86 -2.30 2.98
C VAL A 33 3.94 -3.03 4.32
N ARG A 34 2.81 -3.54 4.81
CA ARG A 34 2.80 -4.33 6.03
C ARG A 34 3.08 -5.79 5.69
N ALA A 35 3.91 -6.43 6.50
CA ALA A 35 4.26 -7.83 6.34
C ALA A 35 4.42 -8.51 7.69
N ASP A 36 4.28 -9.83 7.70
CA ASP A 36 4.61 -10.68 8.83
C ASP A 36 6.02 -11.25 8.67
N MET A 37 6.98 -10.63 9.37
CA MET A 37 8.38 -11.06 9.44
C MET A 37 9.07 -11.05 8.05
N PRO A 38 10.39 -11.34 7.95
CA PRO A 38 11.08 -11.39 6.65
C PRO A 38 10.43 -12.31 5.59
N PRO A 39 9.82 -13.46 5.95
CA PRO A 39 9.07 -14.27 4.98
C PRO A 39 7.89 -13.52 4.34
N GLY A 40 7.16 -12.70 5.09
CA GLY A 40 6.05 -11.89 4.57
C GLY A 40 6.50 -10.85 3.55
N GLU A 41 7.66 -10.23 3.77
CA GLU A 41 8.25 -9.27 2.82
C GLU A 41 8.55 -9.95 1.48
N GLN A 42 9.21 -11.10 1.54
CA GLN A 42 9.54 -11.90 0.36
C GLN A 42 8.27 -12.39 -0.35
N ALA A 43 7.26 -12.82 0.41
CA ALA A 43 5.98 -13.26 -0.15
C ALA A 43 5.26 -12.11 -0.87
N TYR A 44 5.30 -10.89 -0.33
CA TYR A 44 4.73 -9.71 -0.99
C TYR A 44 5.44 -9.42 -2.32
N LEU A 45 6.77 -9.29 -2.30
CA LEU A 45 7.57 -8.95 -3.49
C LEU A 45 7.44 -10.01 -4.60
N ASN A 46 7.39 -11.30 -4.24
CA ASN A 46 7.21 -12.40 -5.18
C ASN A 46 5.83 -12.41 -5.86
N ARG A 47 4.82 -11.76 -5.27
CA ARG A 47 3.47 -11.66 -5.85
C ARG A 47 3.31 -10.43 -6.73
N LEU A 48 4.21 -9.45 -6.65
CA LEU A 48 4.16 -8.28 -7.53
C LEU A 48 4.39 -8.68 -8.99
N ARG A 49 3.72 -7.99 -9.89
CA ARG A 49 3.90 -8.08 -11.34
C ARG A 49 4.04 -6.68 -11.91
N CYS A 50 5.07 -6.52 -12.73
CA CYS A 50 5.31 -5.33 -13.54
C CYS A 50 4.16 -5.13 -14.54
N SER A 51 4.13 -3.99 -15.22
CA SER A 51 3.09 -3.67 -16.23
C SER A 51 3.02 -4.68 -17.40
N ASP A 52 4.07 -5.47 -17.62
CA ASP A 52 4.15 -6.54 -18.63
C ASP A 52 3.74 -7.92 -18.08
N GLY A 53 3.26 -7.98 -16.84
CA GLY A 53 2.82 -9.21 -16.18
C GLY A 53 3.94 -10.12 -15.68
N LYS A 54 5.21 -9.70 -15.76
CA LYS A 54 6.36 -10.48 -15.24
C LYS A 54 6.67 -10.13 -13.79
N PRO A 55 7.25 -11.05 -13.01
CA PRO A 55 7.74 -10.71 -11.67
C PRO A 55 8.90 -9.71 -11.77
N PRO A 56 8.99 -8.74 -10.85
CA PRO A 56 10.17 -7.89 -10.75
C PRO A 56 11.36 -8.67 -10.20
N ILE A 57 12.56 -8.13 -10.41
CA ILE A 57 13.77 -8.53 -9.68
C ILE A 57 13.90 -7.58 -8.49
N PHE A 58 14.22 -8.10 -7.31
CA PHE A 58 14.38 -7.26 -6.13
C PHE A 58 15.58 -7.66 -5.28
N SER A 59 16.11 -6.69 -4.55
CA SER A 59 17.19 -6.89 -3.58
C SER A 59 17.01 -5.97 -2.39
N ARG A 60 17.21 -6.50 -1.18
CA ARG A 60 17.15 -5.71 0.05
C ARG A 60 18.36 -4.78 0.11
N ILE A 61 18.09 -3.48 0.26
CA ILE A 61 19.14 -2.44 0.34
C ILE A 61 19.52 -2.08 1.78
N GLY A 62 18.73 -2.51 2.77
CA GLY A 62 19.06 -2.35 4.18
C GLY A 62 17.84 -2.13 5.05
N SER A 63 18.09 -1.94 6.34
CA SER A 63 17.08 -1.42 7.27
C SER A 63 17.16 0.09 7.29
N MET A 64 16.05 0.73 6.98
CA MET A 64 15.86 2.14 7.19
C MET A 64 15.46 2.31 8.64
N GLY A 65 16.11 3.23 9.36
CA GLY A 65 15.92 3.40 10.80
C GLY A 65 14.46 3.62 11.21
N ILE A 66 14.23 3.80 12.51
CA ILE A 66 12.88 4.00 13.04
C ILE A 66 12.26 5.25 12.41
N GLN A 67 11.25 5.03 11.55
CA GLN A 67 10.59 6.06 10.75
C GLN A 67 9.10 6.09 11.10
N HIS A 68 8.66 7.15 11.79
CA HIS A 68 7.27 7.52 12.17
C HIS A 68 6.40 6.45 12.85
N SER A 69 6.35 5.24 12.31
CA SER A 69 6.06 4.00 13.03
C SER A 69 7.20 3.70 14.01
N SER A 70 6.90 3.13 15.17
CA SER A 70 7.92 2.73 16.17
C SER A 70 8.76 1.52 15.71
N HIS A 71 8.74 1.22 14.42
CA HIS A 71 9.31 0.04 13.80
C HIS A 71 10.44 0.44 12.86
N VAL A 72 11.40 -0.47 12.75
CA VAL A 72 12.41 -0.42 11.70
C VAL A 72 11.76 -0.97 10.43
N ILE A 73 11.88 -0.25 9.33
CA ILE A 73 11.35 -0.66 8.02
C ILE A 73 12.50 -1.08 7.12
N ASP A 74 12.28 -2.05 6.24
CA ASP A 74 13.27 -2.50 5.28
C ASP A 74 13.03 -1.88 3.91
N GLY A 75 14.12 -1.50 3.25
CA GLY A 75 14.08 -0.98 1.89
C GLY A 75 14.49 -2.06 0.88
N PHE A 76 13.77 -2.13 -0.23
CA PHE A 76 14.06 -3.02 -1.35
C PHE A 76 14.17 -2.22 -2.65
N ASP A 77 15.28 -2.41 -3.38
CA ASP A 77 15.36 -1.99 -4.78
C ASP A 77 14.61 -3.01 -5.62
N VAL A 78 13.65 -2.54 -6.42
CA VAL A 78 12.76 -3.36 -7.25
C VAL A 78 12.85 -2.88 -8.69
N THR A 79 13.11 -3.80 -9.62
CA THR A 79 13.39 -3.49 -11.04
C THR A 79 12.52 -4.35 -11.95
N CYS A 80 11.90 -3.71 -12.94
CA CYS A 80 11.18 -4.38 -14.03
C CYS A 80 12.02 -4.29 -15.32
N SER A 81 12.54 -5.42 -15.81
CA SER A 81 13.46 -5.44 -16.95
C SER A 81 12.83 -5.01 -18.28
N SER A 82 11.54 -5.30 -18.49
CA SER A 82 10.81 -4.98 -19.73
C SER A 82 9.45 -4.31 -19.49
N GLY A 83 9.13 -3.97 -18.23
CA GLY A 83 7.87 -3.39 -17.82
C GLY A 83 8.06 -2.13 -16.99
N GLN A 84 6.96 -1.51 -16.59
CA GLN A 84 6.94 -0.38 -15.66
C GLN A 84 6.51 -0.84 -14.26
N PRO A 85 6.97 -0.14 -13.20
CA PRO A 85 8.02 0.88 -13.24
C PRO A 85 9.40 0.27 -13.50
N ALA A 86 10.26 0.93 -14.29
CA ALA A 86 11.59 0.41 -14.63
C ALA A 86 12.44 0.12 -13.38
N LYS A 87 12.43 1.03 -12.40
CA LYS A 87 13.03 0.87 -11.08
C LYS A 87 12.21 1.65 -10.04
N THR A 88 12.07 1.10 -8.85
CA THR A 88 11.54 1.80 -7.68
C THR A 88 12.18 1.26 -6.40
N THR A 89 12.01 1.98 -5.29
CA THR A 89 12.30 1.48 -3.96
C THR A 89 10.98 1.25 -3.23
N ILE A 90 10.82 0.06 -2.64
CA ILE A 90 9.65 -0.31 -1.84
C ILE A 90 10.11 -0.45 -0.39
N TYR A 91 9.37 0.17 0.53
CA TYR A 91 9.58 0.08 1.96
C TYR A 91 8.55 -0.86 2.59
N ILE A 92 9.02 -1.77 3.45
CA ILE A 92 8.19 -2.81 4.08
C ILE A 92 8.42 -2.80 5.60
N ASP A 93 7.34 -2.80 6.37
CA ASP A 93 7.33 -2.96 7.82
C ASP A 93 6.94 -4.41 8.14
N MET A 94 7.91 -5.20 8.61
CA MET A 94 7.73 -6.62 8.91
C MET A 94 7.08 -6.92 10.27
N TYR A 95 6.74 -5.90 11.07
CA TYR A 95 6.24 -6.08 12.43
C TYR A 95 4.70 -6.10 12.49
N HIS A 96 4.06 -6.77 11.53
CA HIS A 96 2.60 -6.94 11.46
C HIS A 96 2.22 -8.43 11.46
N PRO A 97 2.18 -9.08 12.64
CA PRO A 97 1.95 -10.52 12.76
C PRO A 97 0.66 -10.98 12.07
N GLY A 98 0.76 -12.03 11.25
CA GLY A 98 -0.35 -12.58 10.47
C GLY A 98 -0.86 -11.69 9.33
N HIS A 99 -0.26 -10.53 9.08
CA HIS A 99 -0.71 -9.64 8.01
C HIS A 99 -0.21 -10.10 6.64
N VAL A 100 -1.14 -10.12 5.68
CA VAL A 100 -0.85 -10.36 4.27
C VAL A 100 -1.38 -9.17 3.48
N GLU A 101 -0.48 -8.30 3.03
CA GLU A 101 -0.87 -7.15 2.22
C GLU A 101 -1.44 -7.64 0.88
N SER A 102 -2.64 -7.18 0.54
CA SER A 102 -3.38 -7.60 -0.66
C SER A 102 -3.36 -6.53 -1.74
N GLN A 103 -2.96 -5.30 -1.41
CA GLN A 103 -2.89 -4.19 -2.34
C GLN A 103 -1.51 -4.13 -3.01
N PRO A 104 -1.46 -3.92 -4.34
CA PRO A 104 -0.19 -3.62 -4.99
C PRO A 104 0.28 -2.21 -4.62
N VAL A 105 1.58 -2.03 -4.50
CA VAL A 105 2.21 -0.70 -4.59
C VAL A 105 1.90 -0.07 -5.95
N GLU A 106 1.94 1.26 -6.02
CA GLU A 106 1.65 2.00 -7.25
C GLU A 106 2.53 1.53 -8.43
N GLY A 107 1.92 1.34 -9.60
CA GLY A 107 2.61 0.89 -10.82
C GLY A 107 2.76 -0.63 -10.96
N PHE A 108 2.37 -1.41 -9.95
CA PHE A 108 2.38 -2.88 -10.01
C PHE A 108 0.96 -3.44 -10.01
N THR A 109 0.85 -4.71 -10.37
CA THR A 109 -0.28 -5.57 -10.01
C THR A 109 0.20 -6.64 -9.04
N ILE A 110 -0.73 -7.30 -8.35
CA ILE A 110 -0.40 -8.36 -7.38
C ILE A 110 -1.23 -9.60 -7.67
N VAL A 111 -0.60 -10.77 -7.66
CA VAL A 111 -1.30 -12.06 -7.76
C VAL A 111 -1.66 -12.56 -6.35
N PRO A 112 -2.75 -13.36 -6.20
CA PRO A 112 -3.14 -13.93 -4.91
C PRO A 112 -2.02 -14.73 -4.23
#